data_AF-A0A426WC72-F1
#
_entry.id   AF-A0A426WC72-F1
#
_cell.length_a   1.000
_cell.length_b   1.000
_cell.length_c   1.000
_cell.angle_alpha   90.00
_cell.angle_beta   90.00
_cell.angle_gamma   90.00
#
_symmetry.space_group_name_H-M   'P 1'
#
loop_
_entity.id
_entity.type
_entity.pdbx_description
1 polymer ?
#
loop_
_entity_poly.entity_id
_entity_poly.type
_entity_poly.pdbx_seq_one_letter_code
_entity_poly.pdbx_strand_id
1 'polypeptide(L)' 'RTEDGRAGVVRNGYLPERELQTGMGPVTVRIPKVRAKTGKPLTFRSSLVPPYVRKTKSLEAIVEGFMRFLPLFSL' A
#
# COMPACT_ATOMS: atom_id res chain seq x y z
N ARG A 1 -10.02 -4.43 23.47
CA ARG A 1 -10.10 -3.30 24.44
C ARG A 1 -9.00 -3.51 25.47
N THR A 2 -8.53 -2.45 26.14
CA THR A 2 -7.69 -2.58 27.35
C THR A 2 -8.55 -3.03 28.54
N GLU A 3 -7.92 -3.38 29.67
CA GLU A 3 -8.61 -3.73 30.92
C GLU A 3 -9.57 -2.61 31.37
N ASP A 4 -9.18 -1.34 31.19
CA ASP A 4 -10.05 -0.16 31.42
C ASP A 4 -11.17 0.05 30.38
N GLY A 5 -11.43 -0.90 29.48
CA GLY A 5 -12.46 -0.79 28.44
C GLY A 5 -12.13 0.13 27.24
N ARG A 6 -10.94 0.76 27.21
CA ARG A 6 -10.52 1.66 26.13
C ARG A 6 -10.10 0.91 24.86
N ALA A 7 -10.00 1.62 23.74
CA ALA A 7 -9.48 1.07 22.50
C ALA A 7 -8.03 0.57 22.70
N GLY A 8 -7.79 -0.71 22.34
CA GLY A 8 -6.47 -1.35 22.49
C GLY A 8 -5.45 -0.91 21.42
N VAL A 9 -5.88 -0.11 20.46
CA VAL A 9 -5.08 0.38 19.34
C VAL A 9 -5.37 1.86 19.16
N VAL A 10 -4.32 2.64 18.95
CA VAL A 10 -4.44 4.06 18.59
C VAL A 10 -3.65 4.34 17.33
N ARG A 11 -4.13 5.31 16.55
CA ARG A 11 -3.36 5.90 15.48
C ARG A 11 -2.19 6.69 16.08
N ASN A 12 -0.99 6.49 15.55
CA ASN A 12 0.25 7.10 16.02
C ASN A 12 1.03 7.70 14.83
N GLY A 13 0.41 8.69 14.19
CA GLY A 13 0.98 9.37 13.02
C GLY A 13 0.85 8.59 11.70
N TYR A 14 1.81 8.83 10.82
CA TYR A 14 1.87 8.28 9.47
C TYR A 14 3.28 7.72 9.17
N LEU A 15 3.34 6.77 8.25
CA LEU A 15 4.60 6.42 7.58
C LEU A 15 5.05 7.55 6.66
N PRO A 16 6.35 7.59 6.27
CA PRO A 16 6.82 8.50 5.24
C PRO A 16 5.94 8.43 3.99
N GLU A 17 5.66 9.60 3.44
CA GLU A 17 4.89 9.70 2.20
C GLU A 17 5.68 9.06 1.06
N ARG A 18 4.95 8.46 0.13
CA ARG A 18 5.56 7.89 -1.08
C ARG A 18 4.60 8.03 -2.24
N GLU A 19 5.17 8.03 -3.43
CA GLU A 19 4.42 8.05 -4.68
C GLU A 19 4.07 6.64 -5.13
N LEU A 20 2.83 6.47 -5.58
CA LEU A 20 2.35 5.30 -6.30
C LEU A 20 2.11 5.68 -7.75
N GLN A 21 2.72 4.93 -8.67
CA GLN A 21 2.39 5.06 -10.08
C GLN A 21 1.02 4.43 -10.33
N THR A 22 0.08 5.25 -10.78
CA THR A 22 -1.24 4.82 -11.24
C THR A 22 -1.36 5.05 -12.75
N GLY A 23 -2.43 4.56 -13.37
CA GLY A 23 -2.70 4.84 -14.79
C GLY A 23 -2.92 6.33 -15.10
N MET A 24 -3.30 7.14 -14.11
CA MET A 24 -3.49 8.59 -14.25
C MET A 24 -2.20 9.40 -14.00
N GLY A 25 -1.12 8.73 -13.55
CA GLY A 25 0.12 9.39 -13.12
C GLY A 25 0.51 9.06 -11.68
N PRO A 26 1.55 9.71 -11.15
CA PRO A 26 2.01 9.53 -9.78
C PRO A 26 0.99 10.11 -8.77
N VAL A 27 0.69 9.34 -7.73
CA VAL A 27 -0.22 9.72 -6.64
C VAL A 27 0.49 9.56 -5.31
N THR A 28 0.60 10.64 -4.53
CA THR A 28 1.19 10.63 -3.19
C THR A 28 0.25 9.99 -2.18
N VAL A 29 0.73 9.00 -1.43
CA VAL A 29 -0.05 8.30 -0.41
C VAL A 29 0.55 8.43 0.98
N ARG A 30 -0.34 8.55 1.98
CA ARG A 30 0.02 8.57 3.40
C ARG A 30 -0.61 7.38 4.11
N ILE A 31 0.22 6.49 4.64
CA ILE A 31 -0.25 5.28 5.33
C ILE A 31 -0.30 5.55 6.84
N PRO A 32 -1.44 5.34 7.53
CA PRO A 32 -1.52 5.54 8.96
C PRO A 32 -0.64 4.53 9.70
N LYS A 33 0.05 5.00 10.74
CA LYS A 33 0.80 4.15 11.67
C LYS A 33 -0.08 3.88 12.88
N VAL A 34 -0.10 2.64 13.36
CA VAL A 34 -0.83 2.25 14.57
C VAL A 34 0.14 1.84 15.66
N ARG A 35 -0.27 2.08 16.92
CA ARG A 35 0.44 1.62 18.12
C ARG A 35 -0.54 0.81 18.97
N ALA A 36 -0.13 -0.40 19.33
CA ALA A 36 -0.88 -1.23 20.28
C ALA A 36 -0.67 -0.72 21.72
N LYS A 37 -1.72 -0.77 22.53
CA LYS A 37 -1.72 -0.46 23.97
C LYS A 37 -1.81 -1.71 24.85
N THR A 38 -2.16 -2.86 24.28
CA THR A 38 -2.46 -4.11 24.99
C THR A 38 -1.26 -5.05 25.15
N GLY A 39 -0.02 -4.54 25.06
CA GLY A 39 1.22 -5.33 25.16
C GLY A 39 1.56 -6.20 23.94
N LYS A 40 0.57 -6.72 23.21
CA LYS A 40 0.77 -7.46 21.96
C LYS A 40 1.04 -6.50 20.79
N PRO A 41 2.13 -6.66 20.03
CA PRO A 41 2.38 -5.83 18.86
C PRO A 41 1.32 -6.07 17.79
N LEU A 42 0.79 -4.98 17.22
CA LEU A 42 -0.15 -5.02 16.10
C LEU A 42 0.35 -4.06 15.02
N THR A 43 0.40 -4.54 13.78
CA THR A 43 0.82 -3.75 12.62
C THR A 43 -0.38 -3.54 11.69
N PHE A 44 -0.62 -2.28 11.33
CA PHE A 44 -1.61 -1.95 10.30
C PHE A 44 -1.04 -2.30 8.92
N ARG A 45 -1.79 -3.08 8.15
CA ARG A 45 -1.52 -3.36 6.74
C ARG A 45 -2.72 -2.89 5.93
N SER A 46 -2.50 -1.90 5.06
CA SER A 46 -3.54 -1.45 4.13
C SER A 46 -3.78 -2.52 3.07
N SER A 47 -5.05 -2.87 2.84
CA SER A 47 -5.48 -3.75 1.74
C SER A 47 -5.46 -3.04 0.39
N LEU A 48 -5.70 -1.73 0.38
CA LEU A 48 -5.69 -0.89 -0.82
C LEU A 48 -4.26 -0.61 -1.31
N VAL A 49 -3.36 -0.32 -0.37
CA VAL A 49 -1.96 0.00 -0.66
C VAL A 49 -1.08 -0.95 0.15
N PRO A 50 -0.72 -2.10 -0.42
CA PRO A 50 0.17 -3.03 0.25
C PRO A 50 1.53 -2.39 0.55
N PRO A 51 2.25 -2.88 1.57
CA PRO A 51 3.60 -2.42 1.85
C PRO A 51 4.50 -2.65 0.63
N TYR A 52 5.46 -1.73 0.45
CA TYR A 52 6.46 -1.74 -0.63
C TYR A 52 6.00 -1.69 -2.09
N VAL A 53 4.70 -1.79 -2.39
CA VAL A 53 4.18 -1.62 -3.75
C VAL A 53 4.38 -0.17 -4.22
N ARG A 54 4.89 0.00 -5.45
CA ARG A 54 5.10 1.31 -6.11
C ARG A 54 4.21 1.54 -7.33
N LYS A 55 3.57 0.50 -7.88
CA LYS A 55 2.68 0.60 -9.05
C LYS A 55 1.33 -0.05 -8.74
N THR A 56 0.26 0.38 -9.39
CA THR A 56 -1.03 -0.30 -9.24
C THR A 56 -1.06 -1.60 -10.04
N LYS A 57 -1.84 -2.58 -9.55
CA LYS A 57 -2.08 -3.85 -10.26
C LYS A 57 -2.57 -3.66 -11.69
N SER A 58 -3.39 -2.63 -11.92
CA SER A 58 -3.87 -2.27 -13.25
C SER A 58 -2.74 -1.87 -14.20
N LEU A 59 -1.74 -1.14 -13.71
CA LEU A 59 -0.60 -0.72 -14.52
C LEU A 59 0.32 -1.92 -14.83
N GLU A 60 0.52 -2.79 -13.85
CA GLU A 60 1.29 -4.03 -14.02
C GLU A 60 0.67 -4.93 -15.09
N ALA A 61 -0.66 -5.09 -15.07
CA ALA A 61 -1.38 -5.86 -16.08
C ALA A 61 -1.23 -5.28 -17.50
N ILE A 62 -1.19 -3.95 -17.64
CA ILE A 62 -0.95 -3.28 -18.92
C ILE A 62 0.47 -3.56 -19.41
N VAL A 63 1.48 -3.41 -18.55
CA VAL A 63 2.88 -3.66 -18.92
C VAL A 63 3.08 -5.12 -19.34
N GLU A 64 2.51 -6.06 -18.59
CA GLU A 64 2.58 -7.48 -18.89
C GLU A 64 1.85 -7.83 -20.20
N GLY A 65 0.68 -7.24 -20.44
CA GLY A 65 -0.03 -7.36 -21.71
C GLY A 65 0.80 -6.81 -22.88
N PHE A 66 1.38 -5.63 -22.73
CA PHE A 66 2.20 -4.99 -23.75
C PHE A 66 3.46 -5.82 -24.09
N MET A 67 4.18 -6.31 -23.09
CA MET A 67 5.37 -7.16 -23.28
C MET A 67 5.05 -8.48 -23.99
N ARG A 68 3.83 -9.01 -23.83
CA ARG A 68 3.37 -10.20 -24.57
C ARG A 68 3.10 -9.96 -26.05
N PHE A 69 2.79 -8.73 -26.46
CA PHE A 69 2.52 -8.36 -27.86
C PHE A 69 3.74 -7.83 -28.61
N LEU A 70 4.80 -7.44 -27.89
CA LEU A 70 6.07 -6.97 -28.44
C LEU A 70 6.79 -7.93 -29.42
N PRO A 71 6.77 -9.28 -29.29
CA PRO A 71 7.52 -10.14 -30.20
C PRO A 71 6.93 -10.24 -31.62
N LEU A 72 5.77 -9.63 -31.91
CA LEU A 72 5.23 -9.58 -33.28
C LEU A 72 5.78 -8.46 -34.16
N PHE A 73 6.55 -7.51 -33.60
CA PHE A 73 7.07 -6.35 -34.33
C PHE A 73 8.57 -6.40 -34.67
N SER A 74 9.23 -7.53 -34.41
CA SER A 74 10.60 -7.78 -34.87
C SER A 74 10.56 -8.52 -36.21
N LEU A 75 10.39 -7.77 -37.31
CA LEU A 75 10.66 -8.23 -38.67
C LEU A 75 11.99 -7.68 -39.15
#